data_AF-A0A7S0G8G0-F1
#
_entry.id   AF-A0A7S0G8G0-F1
#
_cell.length_a   1.000
_cell.length_b   1.000
_cell.length_c   1.000
_cell.angle_alpha   90.00
_cell.angle_beta   90.00
_cell.angle_gamma   90.00
#
_symmetry.space_group_name_H-M   'P 1'
#
loop_
_entity.id
_entity.type
_entity.pdbx_description
1 polymer ?
#
loop_
_entity_poly.entity_id
_entity_poly.type
_entity_poly.pdbx_seq_one_letter_code
_entity_poly.pdbx_strand_id
1 'polypeptide(L)'
;MMLNLRLDITGEKNEGRFPLDGLQLELFQDKANDDHPRPVMSGANSKHAALSTGIRKLHVMNEASFIGMNGMQHAHLENGCWEITWRDGDPSGALVCGFDVPKEVRVHCMNWTTYLFPNRMSSLTIFVAYDILYCL
;
A
#
# COMPACT_ATOMS: atom_id res chain seq x y z
N MET A 1 10.47 -2.98 11.53
CA MET A 1 9.94 -4.36 11.30
C MET A 1 10.03 -4.65 9.82
N MET A 2 10.57 -5.80 9.42
CA MET A 2 10.71 -6.18 8.00
C MET A 2 9.54 -7.05 7.56
N LEU A 3 8.95 -6.73 6.40
CA LEU A 3 7.83 -7.46 5.80
C LEU A 3 8.19 -7.89 4.38
N ASN A 4 7.98 -9.17 4.09
CA ASN A 4 8.04 -9.71 2.74
C ASN A 4 6.61 -9.83 2.22
N LEU A 5 6.28 -9.08 1.18
CA LEU A 5 4.94 -9.06 0.61
C LEU A 5 4.97 -9.61 -0.81
N ARG A 6 4.00 -10.48 -1.09
CA ARG A 6 3.59 -10.80 -2.45
C ARG A 6 2.30 -10.07 -2.70
N LEU A 7 2.26 -9.25 -3.75
CA LEU A 7 1.08 -8.45 -4.07
C LEU A 7 0.42 -9.06 -5.30
N ASP A 8 -0.82 -9.51 -5.16
CA ASP A 8 -1.63 -9.88 -6.32
C ASP A 8 -2.50 -8.69 -6.71
N ILE A 9 -2.22 -8.08 -7.85
CA ILE A 9 -3.00 -6.98 -8.39
C ILE A 9 -4.10 -7.55 -9.28
N THR A 10 -5.34 -7.17 -9.03
CA THR A 10 -6.51 -7.58 -9.82
C THR A 10 -7.12 -6.41 -10.58
N GLY A 11 -7.40 -6.61 -11.87
CA GLY A 11 -8.19 -5.68 -12.68
C GLY A 11 -9.67 -5.58 -12.26
N GLU A 12 -10.28 -4.40 -12.28
CA GLU A 12 -11.74 -4.23 -12.37
C GLU A 12 -12.21 -5.00 -13.61
N LYS A 13 -13.08 -6.00 -13.40
CA LYS A 13 -13.66 -6.94 -14.40
C LYS A 13 -12.89 -8.24 -14.68
N ASN A 14 -12.18 -8.82 -13.71
CA ASN A 14 -11.52 -10.15 -13.89
C ASN A 14 -10.46 -10.16 -15.01
N GLU A 15 -10.02 -8.99 -15.46
CA GLU A 15 -8.98 -8.86 -16.48
C GLU A 15 -7.61 -9.03 -15.81
N GLY A 16 -7.16 -10.29 -15.73
CA GLY A 16 -5.80 -10.65 -15.33
C GLY A 16 -5.46 -10.44 -13.85
N ARG A 17 -4.70 -11.39 -13.29
CA ARG A 17 -3.95 -11.17 -12.05
C ARG A 17 -2.52 -10.86 -12.41
N PHE A 18 -1.99 -9.77 -11.87
CA PHE A 18 -0.58 -9.41 -12.01
C PHE A 18 0.10 -9.61 -10.66
N PRO A 19 0.72 -10.77 -10.43
CA PRO A 19 1.51 -10.98 -9.22
C PRO A 19 2.77 -10.10 -9.31
N LEU A 20 2.93 -9.21 -8.35
CA LEU A 20 4.22 -8.61 -8.02
C LEU A 20 4.90 -9.49 -6.96
N ASP A 21 6.10 -9.94 -7.27
CA ASP A 21 6.89 -10.77 -6.37
C ASP A 21 8.14 -10.03 -5.87
N GLY A 22 8.59 -10.42 -4.69
CA GLY A 22 9.85 -9.96 -4.09
C GLY A 22 9.78 -8.60 -3.38
N LEU A 23 8.61 -8.00 -3.16
CA LEU A 23 8.54 -6.73 -2.45
C LEU A 23 8.96 -6.89 -0.98
N GLN A 24 10.02 -6.19 -0.58
CA GLN A 24 10.47 -6.15 0.82
C GLN A 24 10.36 -4.74 1.36
N LEU A 25 9.72 -4.61 2.51
CA LEU A 25 9.42 -3.33 3.13
C LEU A 25 9.94 -3.30 4.56
N GLU A 26 10.42 -2.14 4.97
CA GLU A 26 10.72 -1.84 6.36
C GLU A 26 9.74 -0.79 6.89
N LEU A 27 8.98 -1.17 7.92
CA LEU A 27 8.07 -0.26 8.62
C LEU A 27 8.84 0.54 9.67
N PHE A 28 8.88 1.86 9.50
CA PHE A 28 9.42 2.80 10.49
C PHE A 28 8.33 3.28 11.43
N GLN A 29 8.69 3.52 12.69
CA GLN A 29 7.77 4.13 13.66
C GLN A 29 7.67 5.65 13.49
N ASP A 30 8.59 6.27 12.75
CA ASP A 30 8.58 7.72 12.55
C ASP A 30 7.32 8.15 11.79
N LYS A 31 6.68 9.21 12.31
CA LYS A 31 5.56 9.84 11.62
C LYS A 31 6.05 10.40 10.28
N ALA A 32 5.20 10.30 9.27
CA ALA A 32 5.45 11.02 8.03
C ALA A 32 5.25 12.52 8.32
N ASN A 33 6.32 13.30 8.25
CA ASN A 33 6.20 14.77 8.32
C ASN A 33 5.36 15.26 7.14
N ASP A 34 4.62 16.34 7.35
CA ASP A 34 3.73 16.90 6.32
C ASP A 34 4.49 17.44 5.09
N ASP A 35 5.79 17.69 5.23
CA ASP A 35 6.67 18.13 4.13
C ASP A 35 7.09 17.01 3.17
N HIS A 36 6.84 15.74 3.52
CA HIS A 36 7.19 14.62 2.64
C HIS A 36 6.03 14.28 1.68
N PRO A 37 6.28 14.21 0.36
CA PRO A 37 5.30 13.72 -0.58
C PRO A 37 4.90 12.30 -0.18
N ARG A 38 3.59 12.07 -0.08
CA ARG A 38 3.02 10.79 0.33
C ARG A 38 1.62 10.62 -0.26
N PRO A 39 1.22 9.38 -0.56
CA PRO A 39 -0.15 9.08 -0.92
C PRO A 39 -1.15 9.43 0.19
N VAL A 40 -2.40 9.67 -0.21
CA VAL A 40 -3.51 9.86 0.71
C VAL A 40 -3.90 8.50 1.30
N MET A 41 -3.91 8.39 2.63
CA MET A 41 -4.23 7.15 3.33
C MET A 41 -5.65 7.18 3.90
N SER A 42 -6.36 6.05 3.81
CA SER A 42 -7.79 5.99 4.09
C SER A 42 -8.12 6.05 5.58
N GLY A 43 -7.26 5.58 6.48
CA GLY A 43 -7.47 5.63 7.92
C GLY A 43 -7.34 7.05 8.45
N ALA A 44 -6.13 7.61 8.44
CA ALA A 44 -5.84 8.92 9.03
C ALA A 44 -6.54 10.09 8.33
N ASN A 45 -6.90 9.96 7.04
CA ASN A 45 -7.62 11.00 6.31
C ASN A 45 -9.14 10.74 6.22
N SER A 46 -9.67 9.76 6.97
CA SER A 46 -11.13 9.53 7.07
C SER A 46 -11.78 10.25 8.24
N LYS A 47 -13.12 10.16 8.28
CA LYS A 47 -13.94 10.53 9.43
C LYS A 47 -13.60 9.74 10.70
N HIS A 48 -12.92 8.59 10.57
CA HIS A 48 -12.52 7.71 11.67
C HIS A 48 -11.02 7.77 11.92
N ALA A 49 -10.38 8.92 11.71
CA ALA A 49 -8.94 9.11 11.95
C ALA A 49 -8.47 8.71 13.36
N ALA A 50 -9.36 8.78 14.36
CA ALA A 50 -9.09 8.33 15.73
C ALA A 50 -8.80 6.82 15.84
N LEU A 51 -9.25 6.01 14.87
CA LEU A 51 -8.97 4.58 14.79
C LEU A 51 -7.67 4.27 14.03
N SER A 52 -7.00 5.28 13.46
CA SER A 52 -5.70 5.12 12.81
C SER A 52 -4.55 5.38 13.77
N THR A 53 -3.44 4.66 13.60
CA THR A 53 -2.18 4.96 14.27
C THR A 53 -1.49 6.23 13.77
N GLY A 54 -2.07 6.89 12.78
CA GLY A 54 -1.46 7.95 11.99
C GLY A 54 -0.53 7.41 10.92
N ILE A 55 -0.22 8.26 9.94
CA ILE A 55 0.58 7.91 8.78
C ILE A 55 2.07 7.94 9.14
N ARG A 56 2.75 6.84 8.84
CA ARG A 56 4.15 6.59 9.17
C ARG A 56 4.96 6.32 7.92
N LYS A 57 6.26 6.54 8.03
CA LYS A 57 7.19 6.31 6.92
C LYS A 57 7.41 4.82 6.70
N LEU A 58 7.60 4.46 5.43
CA LEU A 58 7.95 3.13 5.01
C LEU A 58 9.14 3.22 4.07
N HIS A 59 10.07 2.26 4.16
CA HIS A 59 11.19 2.15 3.24
C HIS A 59 11.05 0.88 2.39
N VAL A 60 11.24 1.01 1.08
CA VAL A 60 11.29 -0.12 0.17
C VAL A 60 12.72 -0.66 0.19
N MET A 61 12.90 -1.85 0.73
CA MET A 61 14.20 -2.51 0.84
C MET A 61 14.54 -3.28 -0.45
N ASN A 62 13.52 -3.88 -1.06
CA ASN A 62 13.64 -4.57 -2.34
C ASN A 62 12.39 -4.28 -3.16
N GLU A 63 12.59 -3.85 -4.40
CA GLU A 63 11.50 -3.55 -5.31
C GLU A 63 10.79 -4.82 -5.78
N ALA A 64 9.49 -4.71 -5.99
CA ALA A 64 8.73 -5.80 -6.56
C ALA A 64 9.06 -5.96 -8.05
N SER A 65 8.89 -7.16 -8.58
CA SER A 65 9.06 -7.44 -10.00
C SER A 65 7.86 -8.17 -10.58
N PHE A 66 7.64 -8.02 -11.88
CA PHE A 66 6.60 -8.70 -12.64
C PHE A 66 7.08 -9.04 -14.04
N ILE A 67 6.38 -9.96 -14.71
CA ILE A 67 6.67 -10.34 -16.10
C ILE A 67 5.69 -9.61 -17.02
N GLY A 68 6.20 -8.61 -17.74
CA GLY A 68 5.48 -7.90 -18.80
C GLY A 68 5.75 -8.49 -20.19
N MET A 69 5.19 -7.86 -21.22
CA MET A 69 5.38 -8.27 -22.63
C MET A 69 6.86 -8.22 -23.07
N ASN A 70 7.65 -7.36 -22.44
CA ASN A 70 9.09 -7.19 -22.74
C ASN A 70 9.99 -7.99 -21.78
N GLY A 71 9.43 -8.95 -21.02
CA GLY A 71 10.15 -9.72 -20.02
C GLY A 71 9.98 -9.18 -18.60
N MET A 72 10.95 -9.49 -17.73
CA MET A 72 10.92 -9.08 -16.33
C MET A 72 11.09 -7.56 -16.19
N GLN A 73 10.21 -6.94 -15.41
CA GLN A 73 10.19 -5.51 -15.12
C GLN A 73 10.12 -5.29 -13.61
N HIS A 74 10.76 -4.23 -13.13
CA HIS A 74 10.71 -3.82 -11.73
C HIS A 74 9.63 -2.76 -11.54
N ALA A 75 8.85 -2.89 -10.47
CA ALA A 75 7.89 -1.89 -10.03
C ALA A 75 8.58 -0.95 -9.04
N HIS A 76 9.04 0.19 -9.55
CA HIS A 76 9.61 1.26 -8.74
C HIS A 76 8.49 1.91 -7.90
N LEU A 77 8.38 1.57 -6.63
CA LEU A 77 7.37 2.13 -5.73
C LEU A 77 7.96 3.33 -4.98
N GLU A 78 7.34 4.49 -5.08
CA GLU A 78 7.82 5.73 -4.49
C GLU A 78 6.96 6.17 -3.31
N ASN A 79 7.51 7.07 -2.48
CA ASN A 79 6.77 7.77 -1.40
C ASN A 79 5.99 6.83 -0.45
N GLY A 80 6.60 5.68 -0.14
CA GLY A 80 5.99 4.65 0.70
C GLY A 80 5.57 5.17 2.08
N CYS A 81 4.34 4.87 2.46
CA CYS A 81 3.84 5.14 3.80
C CYS A 81 2.95 4.01 4.30
N TRP A 82 2.71 3.97 5.61
CA TRP A 82 1.83 2.98 6.21
C TRP A 82 1.06 3.53 7.40
N GLU A 83 -0.03 2.87 7.74
CA GLU A 83 -0.77 3.06 8.98
C GLU A 83 -1.44 1.75 9.41
N ILE A 84 -1.77 1.60 10.68
CA ILE A 84 -2.74 0.60 11.10
C ILE A 84 -4.06 1.30 11.35
N THR A 85 -5.13 0.75 10.78
CA THR A 85 -6.50 1.16 11.08
C THR A 85 -7.16 0.07 11.91
N TRP A 86 -7.56 0.41 13.13
CA TRP A 86 -8.23 -0.50 14.05
C TRP A 86 -9.74 -0.55 13.80
N ARG A 87 -10.36 -1.67 14.15
CA ARG A 87 -11.83 -1.74 14.24
C ARG A 87 -12.28 -1.12 15.56
N ASP A 88 -13.40 -0.42 15.55
CA ASP A 88 -13.94 0.21 16.76
C ASP A 88 -14.35 -0.86 17.78
N GLY A 89 -13.78 -0.78 18.98
CA GLY A 89 -14.03 -1.73 20.07
C GLY A 89 -13.45 -3.13 19.89
N ASP A 90 -12.56 -3.36 18.92
CA ASP A 90 -12.00 -4.68 18.60
C ASP A 90 -10.46 -4.61 18.49
N PRO A 91 -9.69 -5.54 19.08
CA PRO A 91 -8.23 -5.57 19.00
C PRO A 91 -7.68 -5.92 17.60
N SER A 92 -8.54 -6.24 16.64
CA SER A 92 -8.16 -6.48 15.25
C SER A 92 -8.12 -5.19 14.42
N GLY A 93 -7.25 -5.19 13.41
CA GLY A 93 -7.05 -4.04 12.52
C GLY A 93 -6.55 -4.45 11.15
N ALA A 94 -6.30 -3.46 10.31
CA ALA A 94 -5.67 -3.63 9.01
C ALA A 94 -4.38 -2.81 8.97
N LEU A 95 -3.28 -3.44 8.56
CA LEU A 95 -2.10 -2.73 8.13
C LEU A 95 -2.35 -2.24 6.71
N VAL A 96 -2.30 -0.93 6.52
CA VAL A 96 -2.52 -0.28 5.24
C VAL A 96 -1.22 0.34 4.79
N CYS A 97 -0.73 -0.05 3.60
CA CYS A 97 0.46 0.53 2.99
C CYS A 97 0.07 1.31 1.73
N GLY A 98 0.63 2.51 1.57
CA GLY A 98 0.41 3.41 0.44
C GLY A 98 1.68 3.65 -0.35
N PHE A 99 1.60 3.60 -1.68
CA PHE A 99 2.72 3.92 -2.58
C PHE A 99 2.28 4.78 -3.75
N ASP A 100 3.16 5.67 -4.20
CA ASP A 100 3.05 6.30 -5.52
C ASP A 100 3.61 5.34 -6.57
N VAL A 101 2.79 5.05 -7.58
CA VAL A 101 3.13 4.11 -8.65
C VAL A 101 3.46 4.88 -9.94
N PRO A 102 4.60 4.63 -10.60
CA PRO A 102 4.98 5.25 -11.86
C PRO A 102 3.94 5.03 -12.96
N LYS A 103 3.87 5.95 -13.92
CA LYS A 103 2.85 5.89 -14.99
C LYS A 103 2.99 4.63 -15.85
N GLU A 104 4.21 4.13 -16.02
CA GLU A 104 4.55 2.95 -16.81
C GLU A 104 3.90 1.69 -16.23
N VAL A 105 3.95 1.55 -14.89
CA VAL A 105 3.30 0.45 -14.17
C VAL A 105 1.76 0.61 -14.22
N ARG A 106 1.25 1.83 -14.18
CA ARG A 106 -0.21 2.07 -14.28
C ARG A 106 -0.79 1.64 -15.61
N VAL A 107 -0.07 1.88 -16.72
CA VAL A 107 -0.53 1.50 -18.07
C VAL A 107 -0.61 -0.01 -18.23
N HIS A 108 0.29 -0.76 -17.59
CA HIS A 108 0.25 -2.23 -17.61
C HIS A 108 -0.81 -2.84 -16.69
N CYS A 109 -1.23 -2.13 -15.65
CA CYS A 109 -2.17 -2.62 -14.64
C CYS A 109 -3.54 -1.93 -14.70
N MET A 110 -3.97 -1.44 -15.87
CA MET A 110 -4.91 -0.31 -16.07
C MET A 110 -6.33 -0.38 -15.48
N ASN A 111 -6.67 -1.31 -14.58
CA ASN A 111 -7.96 -1.33 -13.88
C ASN A 111 -7.79 -1.63 -12.38
N TRP A 112 -7.17 -0.76 -11.60
CA TRP A 112 -7.03 -0.99 -10.15
C TRP A 112 -8.35 -0.67 -9.43
N THR A 113 -8.98 -1.69 -8.81
CA THR A 113 -10.11 -1.45 -7.90
C THR A 113 -9.59 -0.78 -6.64
N THR A 114 -9.73 0.55 -6.63
CA THR A 114 -9.58 1.39 -5.45
C THR A 114 -10.76 1.05 -4.53
N TYR A 115 -10.55 0.30 -3.46
CA TYR A 115 -11.53 0.30 -2.39
C TYR A 115 -11.48 1.68 -1.71
N LEU A 116 -12.41 2.52 -2.16
CA LEU A 116 -12.90 3.79 -1.61
C LEU A 116 -11.92 4.97 -1.70
N PHE A 117 -12.01 5.76 -2.79
CA PHE A 117 -12.27 7.23 -2.80
C PHE A 117 -12.30 7.72 -4.27
N PRO A 118 -13.38 8.38 -4.74
CA PRO A 118 -13.52 8.71 -6.17
C PRO A 118 -12.76 9.97 -6.64
N ASN A 119 -11.93 10.60 -5.82
CA ASN A 119 -11.34 11.91 -6.16
C ASN A 119 -9.92 12.12 -5.60
N ARG A 120 -8.93 11.42 -6.17
CA ARG A 120 -7.64 11.96 -6.66
C ARG A 120 -6.70 10.82 -7.02
N MET A 121 -6.01 11.00 -8.14
CA MET A 121 -5.12 10.07 -8.83
C MET A 121 -3.95 9.58 -7.94
N SER A 122 -3.31 8.49 -8.39
CA SER A 122 -1.92 8.04 -8.13
C SER A 122 -1.54 7.06 -7.01
N SER A 123 -2.42 6.71 -6.07
CA SER A 123 -2.07 5.85 -4.90
C SER A 123 -2.41 4.37 -5.08
N LEU A 124 -1.48 3.47 -4.71
CA LEU A 124 -1.76 2.06 -4.42
C LEU A 124 -1.91 1.86 -2.91
N THR A 125 -3.10 1.47 -2.47
CA THR A 125 -3.40 1.10 -1.08
C THR A 125 -3.45 -0.42 -0.94
N ILE A 126 -2.49 -1.01 -0.22
CA ILE A 126 -2.44 -2.45 0.07
C ILE A 126 -3.02 -2.66 1.46
N PHE A 127 -4.05 -3.50 1.54
CA PHE A 127 -4.58 -3.99 2.80
C PHE A 127 -3.90 -5.31 3.16
N VAL A 128 -3.08 -5.29 4.20
CA VAL A 128 -2.60 -6.52 4.83
C VAL A 128 -3.37 -6.69 6.13
N ALA A 129 -4.39 -7.55 6.09
CA ALA A 129 -5.11 -7.95 7.29
C ALA A 129 -4.23 -8.94 8.07
N TYR A 130 -3.73 -8.50 9.21
CA TYR A 130 -3.15 -9.37 10.23
C TYR A 130 -4.04 -9.28 11.46
N ASP A 131 -4.27 -10.42 12.14
CA ASP A 131 -4.62 -10.38 13.56
C ASP A 131 -3.39 -9.88 14.33
N ILE A 132 -3.21 -8.56 14.39
CA ILE A 132 -2.12 -7.90 15.12
C ILE A 132 -2.48 -7.94 16.62
N LEU A 133 -2.55 -9.14 17.20
CA LEU A 133 -2.94 -9.27 18.59
C LEU A 133 -1.78 -8.93 19.57
N TYR A 134 -0.51 -8.85 19.12
CA TYR A 134 0.65 -8.75 20.03
C TYR A 134 1.94 -8.06 19.51
N CYS A 135 1.92 -7.25 18.46
CA CYS A 135 3.18 -6.79 17.81
C CYS A 135 3.56 -5.29 17.94
N LEU A 136 2.98 -4.54 18.87
CA LEU A 136 3.41 -3.16 19.16
C LEU A 136 3.57 -2.90 20.66
#